data_AF-A0A962ES52-F1
#
_entry.id   AF-A0A962ES52-F1
#
_cell.length_a   1.000
_cell.length_b   1.000
_cell.length_c   1.000
_cell.angle_alpha   90.00
_cell.angle_beta   90.00
_cell.angle_gamma   90.00
#
_symmetry.space_group_name_H-M   'P 1'
#
loop_
_entity.id
_entity.type
_entity.pdbx_description
1 polymer ?
#
loop_
_entity_poly.entity_id
_entity_poly.type
_entity_poly.pdbx_seq_one_letter_code
_entity_poly.pdbx_strand_id
1 'polypeptide(L)'
;MGIEALADYLIDEVQDVYRLQSVKINDKHIEVIVRQMLQKVEITEPGDSGLLKEEQIDRIDFELLNEQLEAEGKKPAEANPVLLGITKASLQTRSFVSAASFQETTRVLTEAAVSGKADLLEGLKENVIVGRLIPAGTGASASQYRAIANKRDDLILEERRRQAEAAALEAPKNDDNPPSSDAAE
;
A
#
# COMPACT_ATOMS: atom_id res chain seq x y z
N MET A 1 -26.35 -3.28 16.15
CA MET A 1 -25.91 -4.46 15.39
C MET A 1 -24.56 -4.10 14.79
N GLY A 2 -23.50 -4.87 15.09
CA GLY A 2 -22.14 -4.58 14.63
C GLY A 2 -21.84 -5.16 13.26
N ILE A 3 -20.62 -4.93 12.75
CA ILE A 3 -20.13 -5.46 11.46
C ILE A 3 -20.20 -6.99 11.42
N GLU A 4 -19.86 -7.65 12.53
CA GLU A 4 -19.87 -9.11 12.67
C GLU A 4 -21.26 -9.70 12.45
N ALA A 5 -22.27 -9.14 13.12
CA ALA A 5 -23.65 -9.59 12.97
C ALA A 5 -24.19 -9.42 11.54
N LEU A 6 -23.76 -8.35 10.83
CA LEU A 6 -24.11 -8.15 9.43
C LEU A 6 -23.40 -9.15 8.52
N ALA A 7 -22.12 -9.44 8.77
CA ALA A 7 -21.35 -10.40 8.01
C ALA A 7 -21.93 -11.81 8.14
N ASP A 8 -22.25 -12.25 9.36
CA ASP A 8 -22.88 -13.54 9.64
C ASP A 8 -24.22 -13.66 8.92
N TYR A 9 -25.06 -12.62 8.99
CA TYR A 9 -26.33 -12.57 8.28
C TYR A 9 -26.17 -12.75 6.76
N LEU A 10 -25.21 -12.04 6.14
CA LEU A 10 -24.97 -12.15 4.69
C LEU A 10 -24.46 -13.54 4.29
N ILE A 11 -23.61 -14.15 5.12
CA ILE A 11 -23.08 -15.49 4.87
C ILE A 11 -24.23 -16.50 4.92
N ASP A 12 -25.06 -16.46 5.96
CA ASP A 12 -26.16 -17.41 6.14
C ASP A 12 -27.19 -17.33 5.01
N GLU A 13 -27.62 -16.13 4.63
CA GLU A 13 -28.60 -15.92 3.55
C GLU A 13 -28.08 -16.41 2.19
N VAL A 14 -26.82 -16.12 1.86
CA VAL A 14 -26.22 -16.60 0.61
C VAL A 14 -26.07 -18.12 0.65
N GLN A 15 -25.63 -18.66 1.78
CA GLN A 15 -25.41 -20.09 1.95
C GLN A 15 -26.71 -20.88 1.89
N ASP A 16 -27.83 -20.33 2.38
CA ASP A 16 -29.15 -20.96 2.28
C ASP A 16 -29.61 -21.17 0.84
N VAL A 17 -29.33 -20.21 -0.05
CA VAL A 17 -29.64 -20.35 -1.48
C VAL A 17 -28.81 -21.46 -2.12
N TYR A 18 -27.52 -21.56 -1.80
CA TYR A 18 -26.66 -22.65 -2.29
C TYR A 18 -27.06 -24.02 -1.73
N ARG A 19 -27.40 -24.08 -0.44
CA ARG A 19 -27.96 -25.26 0.22
C ARG A 19 -29.24 -25.73 -0.46
N LEU A 20 -30.14 -24.80 -0.79
CA LEU A 20 -31.40 -25.10 -1.50
C LEU A 20 -31.16 -25.73 -2.88
N GLN A 21 -30.13 -25.29 -3.58
CA GLN A 21 -29.72 -25.86 -4.88
C GLN A 21 -28.86 -27.13 -4.74
N SER A 22 -28.65 -27.64 -3.52
CA SER A 22 -27.78 -28.78 -3.21
C SER A 22 -26.34 -28.60 -3.67
N VAL A 23 -25.87 -27.35 -3.79
CA VAL A 23 -24.49 -27.01 -4.14
C VAL A 23 -23.71 -26.75 -2.86
N LYS A 24 -22.57 -27.43 -2.69
CA LYS A 24 -21.70 -27.26 -1.53
C LYS A 24 -20.64 -26.20 -1.84
N ILE A 25 -20.62 -25.13 -1.05
CA ILE A 25 -19.57 -24.10 -1.06
C ILE A 25 -19.07 -23.87 0.37
N ASN A 26 -17.78 -23.61 0.53
CA ASN A 26 -17.20 -23.29 1.83
C ASN A 26 -17.46 -21.83 2.19
N ASP A 27 -17.90 -21.56 3.41
CA ASP A 27 -18.26 -20.23 3.90
C ASP A 27 -17.09 -19.22 3.76
N LYS A 28 -15.83 -19.68 3.84
CA LYS A 28 -14.63 -18.86 3.62
C LYS A 28 -14.64 -18.12 2.29
N HIS A 29 -15.24 -18.69 1.23
CA HIS A 29 -15.33 -18.00 -0.05
C HIS A 29 -16.29 -16.81 0.01
N ILE A 30 -17.40 -16.95 0.74
CA ILE A 30 -18.40 -15.90 0.92
C ILE A 30 -17.83 -14.83 1.87
N GLU A 31 -17.18 -15.23 2.97
CA GLU A 31 -16.49 -14.32 3.90
C GLU A 31 -15.51 -13.39 3.18
N VAL A 32 -14.68 -13.94 2.29
CA VAL A 32 -13.72 -13.13 1.51
C VAL A 32 -14.44 -12.10 0.65
N ILE A 33 -15.58 -12.43 0.06
CA ILE A 33 -16.38 -11.49 -0.75
C ILE A 33 -17.03 -10.42 0.14
N VAL A 34 -17.64 -10.82 1.26
CA VAL A 34 -18.27 -9.89 2.22
C VAL A 34 -17.24 -8.93 2.80
N ARG A 35 -16.02 -9.40 3.08
CA ARG A 35 -14.89 -8.55 3.46
C ARG A 35 -14.59 -7.49 2.40
N GLN A 36 -14.66 -7.83 1.11
CA GLN A 36 -14.46 -6.85 0.02
C GLN A 36 -15.60 -5.81 -0.04
N MET A 37 -16.81 -6.17 0.36
CA MET A 37 -17.95 -5.25 0.43
C MET A 37 -17.88 -4.26 1.60
N LEU A 38 -17.10 -4.57 2.64
CA LEU A 38 -16.95 -3.79 3.87
C LEU A 38 -15.60 -3.06 3.99
N GLN A 39 -14.92 -2.81 2.86
CA GLN A 39 -13.58 -2.21 2.85
C GLN A 39 -13.55 -0.71 3.16
N LYS A 40 -14.69 -0.01 3.02
CA LYS A 40 -14.75 1.45 3.18
C LYS A 40 -15.40 1.84 4.50
N VAL A 41 -14.93 2.95 5.04
CA VAL A 41 -15.53 3.65 6.18
C VAL A 41 -15.86 5.08 5.76
N GLU A 42 -16.92 5.63 6.33
CA GLU A 42 -17.37 7.00 6.11
C GLU A 42 -17.14 7.82 7.38
N ILE A 43 -16.46 8.96 7.21
CA ILE A 43 -16.04 9.80 8.34
C ILE A 43 -17.24 10.51 8.95
N THR A 44 -17.47 10.30 10.25
CA THR A 44 -18.49 11.00 11.02
C THR A 44 -17.94 12.27 11.64
N GLU A 45 -16.76 12.17 12.25
CA GLU A 45 -16.05 13.29 12.87
C GLU A 45 -14.58 13.27 12.46
N PRO A 46 -14.08 14.30 11.76
CA PRO A 46 -12.74 14.26 11.18
C PRO A 46 -11.60 14.43 12.20
N GLY A 47 -11.88 14.89 13.42
CA GLY A 47 -10.84 15.15 14.41
C GLY A 47 -9.75 16.08 13.88
N ASP A 48 -8.48 15.73 14.11
CA ASP A 48 -7.31 16.45 13.59
C ASP A 48 -6.70 15.79 12.35
N SER A 49 -7.42 14.87 11.69
CA SER A 49 -6.93 14.05 10.57
C SER A 49 -6.80 14.80 9.24
N GLY A 50 -7.49 15.94 9.09
CA GLY A 50 -7.59 16.66 7.82
C GLY A 50 -8.58 16.07 6.81
N LEU A 51 -9.27 14.97 7.18
CA LEU A 51 -10.35 14.40 6.39
C LEU A 51 -11.61 15.29 6.42
N LEU A 52 -12.48 15.10 5.45
CA LEU A 52 -13.78 15.76 5.40
C LEU A 52 -14.88 14.86 6.00
N LYS A 53 -15.89 15.49 6.59
CA LYS A 53 -17.10 14.78 7.02
C LYS A 53 -17.82 14.18 5.81
N GLU A 54 -18.35 12.97 5.96
CA GLU A 54 -18.97 12.15 4.88
C GLU A 54 -17.98 11.69 3.79
N GLU A 55 -16.68 11.91 3.97
CA GLU A 55 -15.67 11.35 3.07
C GLU A 55 -15.55 9.83 3.28
N GLN A 56 -15.34 9.10 2.19
CA GLN A 56 -15.14 7.65 2.22
C GLN A 56 -13.67 7.30 1.98
N ILE A 57 -13.09 6.55 2.92
CA ILE A 57 -11.69 6.11 2.87
C ILE A 57 -11.63 4.59 3.08
N ASP A 58 -10.54 3.96 2.63
CA ASP A 58 -10.27 2.56 2.96
C ASP A 58 -10.08 2.40 4.47
N ARG A 59 -10.73 1.37 5.03
CA ARG A 59 -10.67 1.05 6.45
C ARG A 59 -9.23 0.91 6.97
N ILE A 60 -8.36 0.27 6.19
CA ILE A 60 -6.95 0.06 6.57
C ILE A 60 -6.19 1.40 6.62
N ASP A 61 -6.44 2.31 5.67
CA ASP A 61 -5.78 3.62 5.68
C ASP A 61 -6.30 4.48 6.83
N PHE A 62 -7.60 4.39 7.12
CA PHE A 62 -8.21 5.07 8.27
C PHE A 62 -7.62 4.58 9.60
N GLU A 63 -7.51 3.26 9.78
CA GLU A 63 -6.88 2.66 10.96
C GLU A 63 -5.43 3.15 11.11
N LEU A 64 -4.64 3.10 10.04
CA LEU A 64 -3.24 3.58 10.05
C LEU A 64 -3.13 5.08 10.33
N LEU A 65 -4.01 5.89 9.76
CA LEU A 65 -4.03 7.35 9.98
C LEU A 65 -4.34 7.68 11.44
N ASN A 66 -5.32 6.99 12.03
CA ASN A 66 -5.67 7.18 13.43
C ASN A 66 -4.54 6.75 14.37
N GLU A 67 -3.88 5.61 14.10
CA GLU A 67 -2.71 5.18 14.87
C GLU A 67 -1.60 6.25 14.87
N GLN A 68 -1.38 6.92 13.74
CA GLN A 68 -0.41 8.02 13.64
C GLN A 68 -0.84 9.26 14.44
N LEU A 69 -2.11 9.66 14.35
CA LEU A 69 -2.64 10.80 15.09
C LEU A 69 -2.57 10.59 16.61
N GLU A 70 -2.89 9.37 17.06
CA GLU A 70 -2.77 8.99 18.47
C GLU A 70 -1.32 9.03 18.95
N ALA A 71 -0.37 8.56 18.14
CA ALA A 71 1.06 8.63 18.45
C ALA A 71 1.57 10.08 18.55
N GLU A 72 0.98 10.99 17.79
CA GLU A 72 1.27 12.43 17.84
C GLU A 72 0.50 13.17 18.95
N GLY A 73 -0.37 12.49 19.70
CA GLY A 73 -1.21 13.10 20.75
C GLY A 73 -2.34 13.99 20.21
N LYS A 74 -2.70 13.83 18.94
CA LYS A 74 -3.81 14.53 18.27
C LYS A 74 -5.13 13.78 18.45
N LYS A 75 -6.24 14.40 18.11
CA LYS A 75 -7.57 13.75 18.16
C LYS A 75 -7.75 12.83 16.94
N PRO A 76 -7.97 11.52 17.14
CA PRO A 76 -8.28 10.61 16.05
C PRO A 76 -9.64 10.95 15.41
N ALA A 77 -9.81 10.53 14.16
CA ALA A 77 -11.08 10.65 13.46
C ALA A 77 -12.03 9.51 13.86
N GLU A 78 -13.33 9.78 13.85
CA GLU A 78 -14.39 8.77 14.01
C GLU A 78 -15.04 8.49 12.65
N ALA A 79 -15.35 7.22 12.40
CA ALA A 79 -15.96 6.77 11.17
C ALA A 79 -16.90 5.59 11.38
N ASN A 80 -17.89 5.46 10.50
CA ASN A 80 -18.80 4.32 10.45
C ASN A 80 -18.50 3.43 9.24
N PRO A 81 -18.51 2.09 9.39
CA PRO A 81 -18.37 1.17 8.27
C PRO A 81 -19.50 1.34 7.25
N VAL A 82 -19.17 1.28 5.97
CA VAL A 82 -20.15 1.35 4.88
C VAL A 82 -20.16 0.04 4.11
N LEU A 83 -21.35 -0.55 3.96
CA LEU A 83 -21.55 -1.72 3.09
C LEU A 83 -21.73 -1.25 1.64
N LEU A 84 -20.82 -1.68 0.77
CA LEU A 84 -20.88 -1.41 -0.66
C LEU A 84 -21.25 -2.68 -1.44
N GLY A 85 -22.09 -2.52 -2.47
CA GLY A 85 -22.32 -3.59 -3.43
C GLY A 85 -21.03 -3.97 -4.18
N ILE A 86 -20.89 -5.24 -4.59
CA ILE A 86 -19.68 -5.77 -5.24
C ILE A 86 -19.20 -4.92 -6.43
N THR A 87 -20.12 -4.41 -7.25
CA THR A 87 -19.82 -3.56 -8.40
C THR A 87 -19.23 -2.22 -7.97
N LYS A 88 -19.82 -1.59 -6.95
CA LYS A 88 -19.36 -0.29 -6.44
C LYS A 88 -18.01 -0.44 -5.72
N ALA A 89 -17.85 -1.48 -4.90
CA ALA A 89 -16.59 -1.82 -4.26
C ALA A 89 -15.46 -2.06 -5.29
N SER A 90 -15.77 -2.75 -6.40
CA SER A 90 -14.79 -3.02 -7.47
C SER A 90 -14.36 -1.76 -8.25
N LEU A 91 -15.24 -0.77 -8.38
CA LEU A 91 -14.93 0.51 -9.03
C LEU A 91 -14.14 1.46 -8.11
N GLN A 92 -14.31 1.35 -6.79
CA GLN A 92 -13.66 2.20 -5.79
C GLN A 92 -12.33 1.62 -5.25
N THR A 93 -11.65 0.80 -6.06
CA THR A 93 -10.30 0.31 -5.76
C THR A 93 -9.25 1.42 -5.89
N ARG A 94 -8.09 1.24 -5.25
CA ARG A 94 -6.97 2.21 -5.27
C ARG A 94 -6.38 2.38 -6.66
N SER A 95 -6.31 1.29 -7.42
CA SER A 95 -5.76 1.32 -8.77
C SER A 95 -6.80 1.76 -9.78
N PHE A 96 -6.55 2.92 -10.39
CA PHE A 96 -7.39 3.38 -11.49
C PHE A 96 -7.21 2.51 -12.75
N VAL A 97 -6.05 1.86 -12.93
CA VAL A 97 -5.82 0.92 -14.05
C VAL A 97 -6.70 -0.34 -13.91
N SER A 98 -6.75 -0.89 -12.70
CA SER A 98 -7.63 -2.01 -12.37
C SER A 98 -9.12 -1.63 -12.45
N ALA A 99 -9.49 -0.45 -11.95
CA ALA A 99 -10.86 0.05 -12.01
C ALA A 99 -11.33 0.29 -13.46
N ALA A 100 -10.52 1.01 -14.25
CA ALA A 100 -10.85 1.36 -15.64
C ALA A 100 -11.01 0.14 -16.56
N SER A 101 -10.36 -0.96 -16.22
CA SER A 101 -10.45 -2.23 -16.96
C SER A 101 -11.62 -3.11 -16.51
N PHE A 102 -12.40 -2.71 -15.50
CA PHE A 102 -13.64 -3.40 -15.13
C PHE A 102 -14.83 -2.80 -15.88
N GLN A 103 -15.17 -1.54 -15.58
CA GLN A 103 -16.26 -0.79 -16.21
C GLN A 103 -15.95 0.72 -16.18
N GLU A 104 -16.76 1.51 -16.87
CA GLU A 104 -16.74 2.99 -16.80
C GLU A 104 -15.39 3.65 -17.14
N THR A 105 -14.63 3.03 -18.07
CA THR A 105 -13.25 3.40 -18.44
C THR A 105 -13.05 4.91 -18.66
N THR A 106 -13.94 5.56 -19.40
CA THR A 106 -13.83 7.00 -19.69
C THR A 106 -13.92 7.86 -18.42
N ARG A 107 -14.85 7.52 -17.50
CA ARG A 107 -15.03 8.26 -16.24
C ARG A 107 -13.82 8.10 -15.35
N VAL A 108 -13.38 6.85 -15.15
CA VAL A 108 -12.26 6.52 -14.26
C VAL A 108 -10.95 7.16 -14.74
N LEU A 109 -10.65 7.10 -16.04
CA LEU A 109 -9.43 7.70 -16.58
C LEU A 109 -9.45 9.24 -16.53
N THR A 110 -10.61 9.86 -16.76
CA THR A 110 -10.76 11.31 -16.66
C THR A 110 -10.54 11.78 -15.22
N GLU A 111 -11.15 11.12 -14.25
CA GLU A 111 -10.99 11.43 -12.83
C GLU A 111 -9.52 11.26 -12.39
N ALA A 112 -8.87 10.17 -12.81
CA ALA A 112 -7.47 9.93 -12.51
C ALA A 112 -6.56 11.00 -13.12
N ALA A 113 -6.81 11.42 -14.36
CA ALA A 113 -6.04 12.46 -15.05
C ALA A 113 -6.21 13.84 -14.40
N VAL A 114 -7.44 14.23 -14.06
CA VAL A 114 -7.72 15.51 -13.39
C VAL A 114 -7.11 15.56 -11.99
N SER A 115 -7.18 14.44 -11.27
CA SER A 115 -6.60 14.31 -9.91
C SER A 115 -5.09 14.12 -9.91
N GLY A 116 -4.47 13.88 -11.07
CA GLY A 116 -3.06 13.50 -11.17
C GLY A 116 -2.70 12.21 -10.42
N LYS A 117 -3.64 11.24 -10.35
CA LYS A 117 -3.43 9.97 -9.62
C LYS A 117 -2.30 9.16 -10.28
N ALA A 118 -1.39 8.64 -9.45
CA ALA A 118 -0.38 7.67 -9.84
C ALA A 118 -0.76 6.28 -9.34
N ASP A 119 -0.49 5.25 -10.15
CA ASP A 119 -0.76 3.85 -9.80
C ASP A 119 0.55 3.16 -9.39
N LEU A 120 0.54 2.52 -8.22
CA LEU A 120 1.72 1.84 -7.66
C LEU A 120 1.89 0.41 -8.19
N LEU A 121 0.92 -0.13 -8.94
CA LEU A 121 0.96 -1.49 -9.49
C LEU A 121 1.14 -2.56 -8.39
N GLU A 122 0.43 -2.42 -7.28
CA GLU A 122 0.45 -3.38 -6.16
C GLU A 122 -0.57 -4.51 -6.36
N GLY A 123 -1.52 -4.32 -7.28
CA GLY A 123 -2.59 -5.26 -7.56
C GLY A 123 -2.21 -6.35 -8.57
N LEU A 124 -3.01 -7.41 -8.61
CA LEU A 124 -2.82 -8.49 -9.57
C LEU A 124 -3.11 -8.02 -11.01
N LYS A 125 -4.23 -7.32 -11.21
CA LYS A 125 -4.72 -6.97 -12.56
C LYS A 125 -3.87 -5.90 -13.23
N GLU A 126 -3.42 -4.90 -12.49
CA GLU A 126 -2.44 -3.91 -12.97
C GLU A 126 -1.19 -4.57 -13.55
N ASN A 127 -0.57 -5.48 -12.79
CA ASN A 127 0.66 -6.14 -13.22
C ASN A 127 0.43 -7.01 -14.45
N VAL A 128 -0.71 -7.69 -14.54
CA VAL A 128 -1.08 -8.45 -15.75
C VAL A 128 -1.22 -7.52 -16.96
N ILE A 129 -1.89 -6.38 -16.82
CA ILE A 129 -2.10 -5.42 -17.91
C ILE A 129 -0.77 -4.83 -18.40
N VAL A 130 0.14 -4.50 -17.48
CA VAL A 130 1.46 -3.90 -17.79
C VAL A 130 2.49 -4.96 -18.23
N GLY A 131 2.21 -6.25 -18.04
CA GLY A 131 3.12 -7.35 -18.39
C GLY A 131 4.24 -7.59 -17.37
N ARG A 132 4.03 -7.21 -16.10
CA ARG A 132 4.94 -7.49 -14.98
C ARG A 132 4.53 -8.75 -14.23
N LEU A 133 5.44 -9.30 -13.43
CA LEU A 133 5.13 -10.43 -12.56
C LEU A 133 4.05 -10.02 -11.55
N ILE A 134 3.02 -10.85 -11.40
CA ILE A 134 1.97 -10.62 -10.40
C ILE A 134 2.51 -10.76 -8.97
N PRO A 135 1.99 -10.01 -7.99
CA PRO A 135 2.43 -10.05 -6.60
C PRO A 135 1.82 -11.25 -5.84
N ALA A 136 1.69 -12.40 -6.49
CA ALA A 136 1.15 -13.62 -5.92
C ALA A 136 1.95 -14.85 -6.36
N GLY A 137 1.91 -15.92 -5.55
CA GLY A 137 2.58 -17.19 -5.85
C GLY A 137 4.10 -17.04 -6.09
N THR A 138 4.56 -17.50 -7.26
CA THR A 138 5.98 -17.42 -7.65
C THR A 138 6.45 -15.99 -7.87
N GLY A 139 5.58 -15.08 -8.32
CA GLY A 139 5.91 -13.68 -8.52
C GLY A 139 6.17 -12.94 -7.19
N ALA A 140 5.36 -13.21 -6.16
CA ALA A 140 5.61 -12.73 -4.80
C ALA A 140 6.94 -13.25 -4.24
N SER A 141 7.20 -14.54 -4.40
CA SER A 141 8.45 -15.17 -3.94
C SER A 141 9.67 -14.55 -4.64
N ALA A 142 9.62 -14.39 -5.97
CA ALA A 142 10.69 -13.75 -6.75
C ALA A 142 10.92 -12.29 -6.32
N SER A 143 9.85 -11.54 -6.05
CA SER A 143 9.93 -10.17 -5.54
C SER A 143 10.61 -10.13 -4.16
N GLN A 144 10.22 -11.02 -3.25
CA GLN A 144 10.84 -11.14 -1.93
C GLN A 144 12.34 -11.46 -2.01
N TYR A 145 12.73 -12.44 -2.84
CA TYR A 145 14.14 -12.77 -3.03
C TYR A 145 14.95 -11.59 -3.59
N ARG A 146 14.39 -10.85 -4.56
CA ARG A 146 15.02 -9.64 -5.09
C ARG A 146 15.14 -8.55 -4.03
N ALA A 147 14.11 -8.33 -3.22
CA ALA A 147 14.16 -7.34 -2.14
C ALA A 147 15.25 -7.68 -1.10
N ILE A 148 15.39 -8.96 -0.74
CA ILE A 148 16.45 -9.42 0.17
C ILE A 148 17.83 -9.25 -0.46
N ALA A 149 17.98 -9.59 -1.75
CA ALA A 149 19.24 -9.42 -2.48
C ALA A 149 19.65 -7.95 -2.53
N ASN A 150 18.75 -7.06 -2.96
CA ASN A 150 19.00 -5.62 -3.02
C ASN A 150 19.40 -5.05 -1.65
N LYS A 151 18.66 -5.43 -0.58
CA LYS A 151 18.99 -4.97 0.78
C LYS A 151 20.38 -5.43 1.22
N ARG A 152 20.82 -6.62 0.81
CA ARG A 152 22.19 -7.10 1.10
C ARG A 152 23.23 -6.34 0.29
N ASP A 153 22.95 -6.08 -0.99
CA ASP A 153 23.83 -5.32 -1.86
C ASP A 153 24.02 -3.88 -1.35
N ASP A 154 22.95 -3.24 -0.88
CA ASP A 154 22.97 -1.90 -0.28
C ASP A 154 23.85 -1.86 0.98
N LEU A 155 23.71 -2.84 1.88
CA LEU A 155 24.54 -2.94 3.10
C LEU A 155 26.03 -3.13 2.76
N ILE A 156 26.34 -3.96 1.77
CA ILE A 156 27.72 -4.17 1.31
C ILE A 156 28.29 -2.87 0.72
N LEU A 157 27.49 -2.13 -0.04
CA LEU A 157 27.89 -0.83 -0.60
C LEU A 157 28.17 0.19 0.50
N GLU A 158 27.30 0.26 1.53
CA GLU A 158 27.49 1.13 2.69
C GLU A 158 28.76 0.77 3.48
N GLU A 159 29.01 -0.51 3.73
CA GLU A 159 30.23 -0.96 4.41
C GLU A 159 31.48 -0.58 3.61
N ARG A 160 31.48 -0.81 2.28
CA ARG A 160 32.59 -0.42 1.40
C ARG A 160 32.79 1.10 1.39
N ARG A 161 31.71 1.87 1.41
CA ARG A 161 31.79 3.34 1.48
C ARG A 161 32.40 3.79 2.79
N ARG A 162 31.98 3.24 3.93
CA ARG A 162 32.57 3.53 5.24
C ARG A 162 34.05 3.16 5.31
N GLN A 163 34.43 2.02 4.72
CA GLN A 163 35.83 1.60 4.64
C GLN A 163 36.67 2.54 3.77
N ALA A 164 36.14 2.99 2.63
CA ALA A 164 36.80 3.96 1.76
C ALA A 164 36.94 5.35 2.42
N GLU A 165 35.92 5.80 3.14
CA GLU A 165 35.95 7.05 3.92
C GLU A 165 36.97 6.98 5.07
N ALA A 166 37.05 5.83 5.78
CA ALA A 166 38.07 5.61 6.81
C ALA A 166 39.50 5.60 6.23
N ALA A 167 39.71 4.91 5.10
CA ALA A 167 41.00 4.88 4.42
C ALA A 167 41.42 6.26 3.87
N ALA A 168 40.46 7.11 3.48
CA ALA A 168 40.72 8.48 3.04
C ALA A 168 41.07 9.43 4.20
N LEU A 169 40.54 9.20 5.41
CA LEU A 169 40.94 9.95 6.61
C LEU A 169 42.33 9.55 7.13
N GLU A 170 42.75 8.30 6.92
CA GLU A 170 44.07 7.78 7.32
C GLU A 170 45.19 8.11 6.31
N ALA A 171 44.86 8.69 5.14
CA ALA A 171 45.88 9.13 4.20
C ALA A 171 46.69 10.30 4.80
N PRO A 172 48.02 10.20 4.92
CA PRO A 172 48.83 11.24 5.54
C PRO A 172 48.76 12.52 4.71
N LYS A 173 48.48 13.65 5.37
CA LYS A 173 48.71 14.99 4.80
C LYS A 173 50.22 15.09 4.51
N ASN A 174 50.60 15.01 3.23
CA ASN A 174 51.93 15.42 2.82
C ASN A 174 52.05 16.92 3.14
N ASP A 175 52.83 17.24 4.16
CA ASP A 175 53.25 18.60 4.45
C ASP A 175 54.02 19.15 3.24
N ASP A 176 53.45 20.18 2.61
CA ASP A 176 54.15 21.06 1.70
C ASP A 176 55.31 21.73 2.47
N ASN A 177 56.54 21.37 2.16
CA ASN A 177 57.71 22.19 2.50
C ASN A 177 58.32 22.74 1.20
N PRO A 178 58.27 24.07 0.95
CA PRO A 178 58.98 24.64 -0.19
C PRO A 178 60.49 24.52 0.08
N PRO A 179 61.33 24.22 -0.94
CA PRO A 179 62.77 24.19 -0.74
C PRO A 179 63.24 25.60 -0.39
N SER A 180 63.76 25.76 0.82
CA SER A 180 64.42 26.98 1.28
C SER A 180 65.61 27.31 0.38
N SER A 181 65.59 28.53 -0.15
CA SER A 181 66.75 29.20 -0.71
C SER A 181 67.83 29.42 0.37
N ASP A 182 69.08 29.47 -0.10
CA ASP A 182 70.29 30.06 0.50
C ASP A 182 71.26 29.17 1.29
N ALA A 183 72.45 29.00 0.69
CA ALA A 183 73.80 29.24 1.25
C ALA A 183 74.80 28.66 0.22
N ALA A 184 75.47 29.42 -0.66
CA ALA A 184 76.54 30.39 -0.40
C ALA A 184 77.66 29.85 0.52
N GLU A 185 78.65 29.19 -0.09
CA GLU A 185 80.09 29.47 0.06
C GLU A 185 80.91 28.72 -1.01
#